data_AF-G4YJV1-F1
#
_entry.id   AF-G4YJV1-F1
#
_cell.length_a   1.000
_cell.length_b   1.000
_cell.length_c   1.000
_cell.angle_alpha   90.00
_cell.angle_beta   90.00
_cell.angle_gamma   90.00
#
_symmetry.space_group_name_H-M   'P 1'
#
loop_
_entity.id
_entity.type
_entity.pdbx_description
1 polymer ?
#
loop_
_entity_poly.entity_id
_entity_poly.type
_entity_poly.pdbx_seq_one_letter_code
_entity_poly.pdbx_strand_id
1 'polypeptide(L)' 'MVKLFAAVVGETGAFEVNIDEHESVSALKTVIAGLLKYEGRADLLQLFLTKEVKDGPSWLLTEQDVKN' A
#
# COMPACT_ATOMS: atom_id res chain seq x y z
N MET A 1 -4.82 -3.83 -15.14
CA MET A 1 -5.11 -2.67 -14.25
C MET A 1 -5.77 -3.16 -12.97
N VAL A 2 -5.14 -2.90 -11.82
CA VAL A 2 -5.59 -3.33 -10.50
C VAL A 2 -6.05 -2.13 -9.68
N LYS A 3 -7.19 -2.28 -9.00
CA LYS A 3 -7.68 -1.31 -8.02
C LYS A 3 -7.29 -1.76 -6.62
N LEU A 4 -6.51 -0.93 -5.95
CA LEU A 4 -6.07 -1.14 -4.57
C LEU A 4 -6.75 -0.11 -3.66
N PHE A 5 -7.01 -0.50 -2.42
CA PHE A 5 -7.40 0.42 -1.36
C PHE A 5 -6.23 0.57 -0.40
N ALA A 6 -5.74 1.80 -0.24
CA ALA A 6 -4.65 2.15 0.65
C ALA A 6 -5.19 2.89 1.87
N ALA A 7 -4.58 2.65 3.03
CA ALA A 7 -4.89 3.38 4.27
C ALA A 7 -3.58 3.76 4.94
N VAL A 8 -3.55 4.93 5.57
CA VAL A 8 -2.40 5.39 6.37
C VAL A 8 -2.58 4.90 7.80
N VAL A 9 -1.57 4.21 8.34
CA VAL A 9 -1.61 3.71 9.72
C VAL A 9 -1.71 4.88 10.69
N GLY A 10 -2.72 4.87 11.55
CA GLY A 10 -2.98 5.94 12.51
C GLY A 10 -3.94 7.02 12.01
N GLU A 11 -4.34 7.00 10.73
CA GLU A 11 -5.38 7.87 10.18
C GLU A 11 -6.67 7.10 9.92
N THR A 12 -7.78 7.83 9.91
CA THR A 12 -9.10 7.25 9.64
C THR A 12 -9.44 7.41 8.17
N GLY A 13 -9.59 6.30 7.45
CA GLY A 13 -10.06 6.30 6.06
C GLY A 13 -9.12 5.56 5.12
N ALA A 14 -9.73 4.90 4.12
CA ALA A 14 -9.02 4.31 3.00
C ALA A 14 -9.27 5.13 1.73
N PHE A 15 -8.31 5.14 0.82
CA PHE A 15 -8.40 5.80 -0.48
C PHE A 15 -8.04 4.83 -1.60
N GLU A 16 -8.59 5.08 -2.79
CA GLU A 16 -8.39 4.23 -3.96
C GLU A 16 -7.07 4.57 -4.68
N VAL A 17 -6.36 3.54 -5.10
CA VAL A 17 -5.16 3.63 -5.92
C VAL A 17 -5.32 2.72 -7.12
N ASN A 18 -5.19 3.28 -8.33
CA ASN A 18 -5.24 2.52 -9.57
C ASN A 18 -3.83 2.43 -10.14
N ILE A 19 -3.38 1.22 -10.46
CA ILE A 19 -2.07 0.98 -11.06
C ILE A 19 -2.17 -0.15 -12.10
N ASP A 20 -1.30 -0.14 -13.11
CA ASP A 20 -1.17 -1.29 -13.99
C ASP A 20 -0.63 -2.51 -13.22
N GLU A 21 -1.03 -3.71 -13.62
CA GLU A 21 -0.65 -4.94 -12.90
C GLU A 21 0.82 -5.33 -13.11
N HIS A 22 1.44 -4.80 -14.15
CA HIS A 22 2.85 -5.02 -14.48
C HIS A 22 3.78 -3.94 -13.90
N GLU A 23 3.23 -2.92 -13.24
CA GLU A 23 4.00 -1.85 -12.65
C GLU A 23 4.68 -2.27 -11.34
N SER A 24 5.82 -1.65 -11.07
CA SER A 24 6.62 -1.96 -9.89
C SER A 24 6.03 -1.38 -8.60
N VAL A 25 6.43 -1.95 -7.47
CA VAL A 25 6.13 -1.38 -6.13
C VAL A 25 6.63 0.07 -6.00
N SER A 26 7.73 0.42 -6.68
CA SER A 26 8.25 1.78 -6.72
C SER A 26 7.27 2.76 -7.37
N ALA A 27 6.65 2.35 -8.49
CA ALA A 27 5.63 3.14 -9.16
C ALA A 27 4.38 3.31 -8.28
N LEU A 28 3.98 2.26 -7.55
CA LEU A 28 2.91 2.34 -6.56
C LEU A 28 3.19 3.40 -5.48
N LYS A 29 4.42 3.43 -4.93
CA LYS A 29 4.84 4.45 -3.96
C LYS A 29 4.77 5.86 -4.53
N THR A 30 5.19 6.05 -5.79
CA THR A 30 5.11 7.36 -6.46
C THR A 30 3.66 7.83 -6.62
N VAL A 31 2.75 6.95 -7.01
CA VAL A 31 1.32 7.29 -7.13
C VAL A 31 0.72 7.67 -5.78
N ILE A 32 1.00 6.89 -4.73
CA ILE A 32 0.52 7.18 -3.36
C ILE A 32 1.05 8.53 -2.86
N ALA A 33 2.33 8.82 -3.08
CA ALA A 33 2.93 10.10 -2.67
C ALA A 33 2.29 11.30 -3.38
N GLY A 34 1.98 11.15 -4.67
CA GLY A 34 1.25 12.17 -5.42
C GLY A 34 -0.16 12.42 -4.89
N LEU A 35 -0.90 11.36 -4.56
CA LEU A 35 -2.27 11.45 -4.03
C LEU A 35 -2.32 12.09 -2.64
N LEU A 36 -1.40 11.72 -1.76
CA LEU A 36 -1.32 12.25 -0.40
C LEU A 36 -0.63 13.62 -0.33
N LYS A 37 -0.14 14.16 -1.46
CA LYS A 37 0.77 15.32 -1.50
C LYS A 37 1.91 15.17 -0.49
N TYR A 38 2.41 13.96 -0.35
CA TYR A 38 3.42 13.66 0.64
C TYR A 38 4.74 14.32 0.21
N GLU A 39 5.15 15.36 0.93
CA GLU A 39 6.38 16.10 0.63
C GLU A 39 7.66 15.37 1.09
N GLY A 40 7.50 14.28 1.86
CA GLY A 40 8.60 13.42 2.27
C GLY A 40 9.08 12.48 1.15
N ARG A 41 10.19 11.80 1.43
CA ARG A 41 10.78 10.78 0.55
C ARG A 41 9.83 9.59 0.39
N ALA A 42 9.10 9.52 -0.73
CA ALA A 42 8.13 8.47 -1.04
C ALA A 42 8.72 7.04 -1.00
N ASP A 43 10.02 6.92 -1.26
CA ASP A 43 10.79 5.68 -1.12
C ASP A 43 10.79 5.13 0.31
N LEU A 44 10.62 5.99 1.32
CA LEU A 44 10.55 5.63 2.73
C LEU A 44 9.19 5.09 3.18
N LEU A 45 8.16 5.16 2.33
CA LEU A 45 6.87 4.57 2.65
C LEU A 45 7.02 3.05 2.81
N GLN A 46 6.67 2.53 3.98
CA GLN A 46 6.50 1.10 4.19
C GLN A 46 5.09 0.72 3.74
N LEU A 47 5.02 -0.21 2.80
CA LEU A 47 3.75 -0.73 2.28
C LEU A 47 3.49 -2.08 2.91
N PHE A 48 2.27 -2.24 3.42
CA PHE A 48 1.80 -3.49 3.98
C PHE A 48 0.58 -3.93 3.18
N LEU A 49 0.58 -5.20 2.76
CA LEU A 49 -0.53 -5.76 2.00
C LEU A 49 -1.44 -6.48 2.99
N THR A 50 -2.74 -6.16 2.96
CA THR A 50 -3.76 -6.87 3.73
C THR A 50 -4.75 -7.52 2.78
N LYS A 51 -5.28 -8.65 3.20
CA LYS A 51 -6.45 -9.28 2.58
C LYS A 51 -7.59 -9.21 3.58
N GLU A 52 -8.75 -8.80 3.09
CA GLU A 52 -9.96 -8.92 3.87
C GLU A 52 -10.30 -10.41 4.07
N VAL A 53 -10.36 -10.84 5.33
CA VAL A 53 -10.81 -12.17 5.73
C VAL A 53 -12.09 -12.03 6.55
N LYS A 54 -12.79 -13.15 6.80
CA LYS A 54 -14.08 -13.15 7.50
C LYS A 54 -14.08 -12.39 8.84
N ASP A 55 -12.93 -12.32 9.50
CA ASP A 55 -12.76 -11.71 10.82
C ASP A 55 -12.04 -10.33 10.78
N GLY A 56 -11.93 -9.72 9.59
CA GLY A 56 -11.30 -8.40 9.39
C GLY A 56 -10.09 -8.44 8.45
N PRO A 57 -9.30 -7.36 8.35
CA PRO A 57 -8.09 -7.34 7.53
C PRO A 57 -7.00 -8.23 8.16
N SER A 58 -6.49 -9.18 7.37
CA SER A 58 -5.33 -10.02 7.72
C SER A 58 -4.12 -9.59 6.91
N TRP A 59 -2.96 -9.45 7.55
CA TRP A 59 -1.70 -9.15 6.88
C TRP A 59 -1.31 -10.30 5.95
N LEU A 60 -1.03 -10.00 4.68
CA LEU A 60 -0.62 -10.99 3.69
C LEU A 60 0.86 -11.36 3.79
N LEU A 61 1.69 -10.46 4.31
CA LEU A 61 3.12 -10.65 4.50
C LEU A 61 3.55 -9.96 5.79
N THR A 62 4.24 -10.68 6.65
CA THR A 62 4.95 -10.14 7.81
C THR A 62 6.41 -9.87 7.43
N GLU A 63 7.13 -9.06 8.21
CA GLU A 63 8.59 -8.86 7.98
C GLU A 63 9.39 -10.19 8.00
N GLN A 64 8.87 -11.22 8.66
CA GLN A 64 9.47 -12.56 8.68
C GLN A 64 9.29 -13.30 7.34
N ASP A 65 8.19 -13.06 6.62
CA ASP A 65 7.91 -13.69 5.33
C ASP A 65 8.78 -13.13 4.20
N VAL A 66 9.26 -11.89 4.34
CA VAL A 66 10.08 -11.19 3.34
C VAL A 66 11.59 -11.47 3.51
N LYS A 67 12.00 -12.15 4.61
CA LYS A 67 13.41 -12.41 4.93
C LYS A 67 13.97 -13.76 4.43
N ASN A 68 13.28 -14.47 3.55
CA ASN A 68 13.76 -15.71 2.92
C ASN A 68 14.02 -15.53 1.42
#